data_AF-A0A9W8BFM1-F1
#
_entry.id   AF-A0A9W8BFM1-F1
#
_cell.length_a   1.000
_cell.length_b   1.000
_cell.length_c   1.000
_cell.angle_alpha   90.00
_cell.angle_beta   90.00
_cell.angle_gamma   90.00
#
_symmetry.space_group_name_H-M   'P 1'
#
loop_
_entity.id
_entity.type
_entity.pdbx_description
1 polymer ?
#
loop_
_entity_poly.entity_id
_entity_poly.type
_entity_poly.pdbx_seq_one_letter_code
_entity_poly.pdbx_strand_id
1 'polypeptide(L)' 'MKFGPGPRGYLGTIGQYALGSGASFGFFMMIGSCIRSDDDRLLTPEDRATLRANMNRWRAPVPKPAAFYMAKASKI' A
#
# COMPACT_ATOMS: atom_id res chain seq x y z
N MET A 1 14.58 -18.92 29.85
CA MET A 1 14.44 -18.17 28.58
C MET A 1 14.40 -16.69 28.91
N LYS A 2 15.38 -15.91 28.45
CA LYS A 2 15.44 -14.46 28.68
C LYS A 2 14.53 -13.77 27.65
N PHE A 3 13.25 -13.71 27.96
CA PHE A 3 12.26 -13.01 27.12
C PHE A 3 12.38 -11.51 27.36
N GLY A 4 13.13 -10.87 26.48
CA GLY A 4 13.28 -9.44 26.32
C GLY A 4 14.00 -9.21 24.99
N PRO A 5 13.84 -8.04 24.35
CA PRO A 5 14.59 -7.72 23.14
C PRO A 5 16.06 -7.99 23.46
N GLY A 6 16.67 -8.93 22.73
CA GLY A 6 18.08 -9.28 22.92
C GLY A 6 18.97 -8.04 22.80
N PRO A 7 20.30 -8.17 22.92
CA PRO A 7 21.24 -7.05 22.92
C PRO A 7 21.12 -6.05 21.74
N ARG A 8 20.32 -6.37 20.71
CA ARG A 8 20.04 -5.53 19.54
C ARG A 8 18.75 -4.68 19.65
N GLY A 9 17.98 -4.74 20.75
CA GLY A 9 16.76 -3.95 20.97
C GLY A 9 15.56 -4.38 20.09
N TYR A 10 14.37 -3.83 20.38
CA TYR A 10 13.14 -4.11 19.61
C TYR A 10 13.24 -3.65 18.15
N LEU A 11 13.77 -2.44 17.91
CA LEU A 11 13.98 -1.93 16.55
C LEU A 11 15.00 -2.79 15.78
N GLY A 12 16.03 -3.30 16.44
CA GLY A 12 16.99 -4.18 15.79
C GLY A 12 16.36 -5.49 15.34
N THR A 13 15.52 -6.13 16.16
CA THR A 13 14.85 -7.38 15.76
C THR A 13 13.86 -7.16 14.64
N ILE A 14 13.08 -6.07 14.66
CA ILE A 14 12.20 -5.68 13.54
C ILE A 14 13.03 -5.46 12.28
N GLY A 15 14.16 -4.74 12.38
CA GLY A 15 15.06 -4.50 11.26
C GLY A 15 15.63 -5.79 10.65
N GLN A 16 16.03 -6.78 11.46
CA GLN A 16 16.52 -8.06 10.92
C GLN A 16 15.43 -8.92 10.31
N TYR A 17 14.23 -8.94 10.91
CA TYR A 17 13.11 -9.64 10.29
C TYR A 17 12.74 -8.97 8.97
N ALA A 18 12.68 -7.65 8.92
CA ALA A 18 12.38 -6.90 7.70
C ALA A 18 13.47 -7.08 6.62
N LEU A 19 14.75 -7.08 6.99
CA LEU A 19 15.86 -7.40 6.07
C LEU A 19 15.78 -8.84 5.58
N GLY A 20 15.58 -9.79 6.50
CA GLY A 20 15.53 -11.23 6.20
C GLY A 20 14.33 -11.59 5.31
N SER A 21 13.13 -11.12 5.65
CA SER A 21 11.93 -11.33 4.82
C SER A 21 11.90 -10.44 3.57
N GLY A 22 12.64 -9.33 3.59
CA GLY A 22 12.75 -8.38 2.48
C GLY A 22 13.35 -9.02 1.23
N ALA A 23 14.28 -9.98 1.39
CA ALA A 23 14.88 -10.70 0.27
C ALA A 23 13.84 -11.53 -0.50
N SER A 24 13.06 -12.37 0.19
CA SER A 24 12.00 -13.17 -0.43
C SER A 24 10.86 -12.29 -0.94
N PHE A 25 10.46 -11.28 -0.18
CA PHE A 25 9.45 -10.32 -0.61
C PHE A 25 9.87 -9.62 -1.91
N GLY A 26 11.11 -9.14 -1.99
CA GLY A 26 11.66 -8.51 -3.18
C GLY A 26 11.74 -9.46 -4.37
N PHE A 27 12.13 -10.73 -4.17
CA PHE A 27 12.16 -11.74 -5.23
C PHE A 27 10.77 -11.98 -5.84
N PHE A 28 9.76 -12.23 -5.01
CA PHE A 28 8.41 -12.45 -5.49
C PHE A 28 7.78 -11.18 -6.07
N MET A 29 8.07 -10.01 -5.50
CA MET A 29 7.60 -8.73 -6.06
C MET A 29 8.24 -8.50 -7.43
N MET A 30 9.54 -8.78 -7.60
CA MET A 30 10.23 -8.59 -8.88
C MET A 30 9.56 -9.39 -9.99
N ILE A 31 9.24 -10.67 -9.75
CA ILE A 31 8.49 -11.50 -10.70
C ILE A 31 7.09 -10.91 -10.97
N GLY A 32 6.35 -10.56 -9.92
CA GLY A 32 5.00 -9.99 -10.06
C GLY A 32 4.99 -8.62 -10.75
N SER A 33 6.08 -7.85 -10.64
CA SER A 33 6.28 -6.58 -11.33
C SER A 33 6.57 -6.79 -12.81
N CYS A 34 7.40 -7.78 -13.17
CA CYS A 34 7.65 -8.14 -14.57
C CYS A 34 6.35 -8.57 -15.27
N ILE A 35 5.56 -9.46 -14.67
CA ILE A 35 4.30 -9.93 -15.26
C ILE A 35 3.29 -8.79 -15.41
N ARG A 36 3.07 -7.97 -14.37
CA ARG A 36 2.18 -6.80 -14.46
C ARG A 36 2.63 -5.79 -15.51
N SER A 37 3.94 -5.66 -15.73
CA SER A 37 4.48 -4.76 -16.75
C SER A 37 4.27 -5.30 -18.17
N ASP A 38 4.34 -6.62 -18.36
CA ASP A 38 4.03 -7.24 -19.65
C ASP A 38 2.52 -7.26 -19.94
N ASP A 39 1.67 -7.50 -18.95
CA ASP A 39 0.20 -7.36 -19.11
C ASP A 39 -0.15 -5.93 -19.53
N ASP A 40 0.45 -4.91 -18.89
CA ASP A 40 0.24 -3.50 -19.29
C ASP A 40 0.78 -3.18 -20.69
N ARG A 41 1.44 -4.09 -21.41
CA ARG A 41 1.69 -3.93 -22.86
C ARG A 41 0.59 -4.55 -23.72
N LEU A 42 -0.08 -5.57 -23.20
CA LEU A 42 -1.11 -6.36 -23.88
C LEU A 42 -2.54 -5.82 -23.69
N LEU A 43 -2.76 -4.95 -22.69
CA LEU A 43 -4.09 -4.34 -22.45
C LEU A 43 -4.57 -3.50 -23.64
N THR A 44 -5.84 -3.67 -24.02
CA THR A 44 -6.50 -2.83 -25.01
C THR A 44 -6.68 -1.39 -24.49
N PRO A 45 -6.91 -0.40 -25.38
CA PRO A 45 -7.11 0.99 -24.97
C PRO A 45 -8.29 1.17 -23.99
N GLU A 46 -9.37 0.41 -24.17
CA GLU A 46 -10.51 0.44 -23.24
C GLU A 46 -10.16 -0.16 -21.87
N ASP A 47 -9.42 -1.27 -21.81
CA ASP A 47 -8.98 -1.90 -20.56
C ASP A 47 -8.04 -1.00 -19.76
N ARG A 48 -7.19 -0.23 -20.45
CA ARG A 48 -6.33 0.79 -19.79
C ARG A 48 -7.14 1.91 -19.18
N ALA A 49 -8.24 2.32 -19.84
CA ALA A 49 -9.12 3.36 -19.32
C ALA A 49 -9.86 2.88 -18.06
N THR A 50 -10.33 1.63 -18.05
CA THR A 50 -11.01 1.03 -16.88
C THR A 50 -10.04 0.81 -15.72
N LEU A 51 -8.81 0.33 -15.96
CA LEU A 51 -7.79 0.16 -14.92
C LEU A 51 -7.42 1.49 -14.26
N ARG A 52 -7.26 2.57 -15.05
CA ARG A 52 -7.02 3.93 -14.53
C ARG A 52 -8.18 4.46 -13.71
N ALA A 53 -9.42 4.21 -14.14
CA ALA A 53 -10.61 4.58 -13.38
C ALA A 53 -10.69 3.82 -12.04
N ASN A 54 -10.39 2.52 -12.03
CA ASN A 54 -10.32 1.69 -10.82
C ASN A 54 -9.21 2.14 -9.87
N MET A 55 -8.05 2.58 -10.37
CA MET A 55 -6.98 3.13 -9.53
C MET A 55 -7.41 4.42 -8.81
N ASN A 56 -8.20 5.27 -9.49
CA ASN A 56 -8.73 6.49 -8.88
C ASN A 56 -9.82 6.21 -7.83
N ARG A 57 -10.45 5.03 -7.84
CA ARG A 57 -11.45 4.61 -6.84
C ARG A 57 -10.88 4.57 -5.43
N TRP A 58 -9.66 4.06 -5.26
CA TRP A 58 -8.99 3.96 -3.97
C TRP A 58 -8.34 5.26 -3.50
N ARG A 59 -8.20 6.23 -4.40
CA ARG A 59 -7.74 7.60 -4.07
C ARG A 59 -8.88 8.52 -3.63
N ALA A 60 -10.11 8.00 -3.54
CA ALA A 60 -11.23 8.76 -3.04
C ALA A 60 -10.90 9.29 -1.62
N PRO A 61 -11.10 10.60 -1.36
CA PRO A 61 -10.86 11.15 -0.04
C PRO A 61 -11.75 10.43 0.97
N VAL A 62 -11.20 10.15 2.15
CA VAL A 62 -12.01 9.62 3.25
C VAL A 62 -13.23 10.52 3.43
N PRO A 63 -14.46 9.95 3.49
CA PRO A 63 -15.66 10.75 3.62
C PRO A 63 -15.53 11.60 4.88
N LYS A 64 -15.74 12.91 4.73
CA LYS A 64 -15.64 13.82 5.88
C LYS A 64 -16.73 13.43 6.88
N PRO A 65 -16.44 13.39 8.19
CA PRO A 65 -17.44 13.04 9.19
C PRO A 65 -18.58 14.06 9.15
N ALA A 66 -19.80 13.63 9.52
CA ALA A 66 -21.00 14.49 9.53
C ALA A 66 -20.80 15.81 10.30
N ALA A 67 -19.96 15.78 11.35
CA ALA A 67 -19.55 16.95 12.12
C ALA A 67 -18.92 18.07 11.26
N PHE A 68 -18.19 17.73 10.20
CA PHE A 68 -17.60 18.71 9.28
C PHE A 68 -18.69 19.52 8.54
N TYR A 69 -19.76 18.85 8.13
CA TYR A 69 -20.87 19.48 7.41
C TYR A 69 -21.76 20.30 8.36
N MET A 70 -22.00 19.79 9.57
CA MET A 70 -22.73 20.50 10.63
C MET A 70 -22.00 21.78 11.07
N ALA A 71 -20.68 21.70 11.28
CA ALA A 71 -19.87 22.86 11.65
C ALA A 71 -19.82 23.94 10.55
N LYS A 72 -19.88 23.52 9.27
CA LYS A 72 -19.98 24.45 8.14
C LYS A 72 -21.36 25.11 8.07
N ALA A 73 -22.43 24.36 8.31
CA ALA A 73 -23.81 24.86 8.31
C ALA A 73 -24.08 25.86 9.45
N SER A 74 -23.42 25.68 10.60
CA SER A 74 -23.48 26.61 11.75
C SER A 74 -22.79 27.96 11.50
N LYS A 75 -21.98 28.09 10.44
CA LYS A 75 -21.23 29.31 10.11
C LYS A 75 -21.86 30.14 8.98
N ILE A 76 -23.11 29.82 8.64
CA ILE A 76 -24.00 30.56 7.73
C ILE A 76 -25.02 31.30 8.60
#